data_AF-A0A852HHD6-F1
#
_entry.id   AF-A0A852HHD6-F1
#
_cell.length_a   1.000
_cell.length_b   1.000
_cell.length_c   1.000
_cell.angle_alpha   90.00
_cell.angle_beta   90.00
_cell.angle_gamma   90.00
#
_symmetry.space_group_name_H-M   'P 1'
#
loop_
_entity.id
_entity.type
_entity.pdbx_description
1 polymer ?
#
loop_
_entity_poly.entity_id
_entity_poly.type
_entity_poly.pdbx_seq_one_letter_code
_entity_poly.pdbx_strand_id
1 'polypeptide(L)'
;SRYGPKMPLAVDCTAELIRCKVLDSSGRLKSHELILSYGLALVRFVNLITERKQKTVSIPLRQLAREVDIPVWVVDLRHELTHGKLPRLALCRKGCDVVLDWLRKMYWSRQLGNNLCEEDEDED
;
A
#
# COMPACT_ATOMS: atom_id res chain seq x y z
N SER A 1 22.57 -0.41 -8.53
CA SER A 1 22.15 -0.78 -7.17
C SER A 1 23.32 -1.53 -6.57
N ARG A 2 24.01 -0.92 -5.61
CA ARG A 2 25.17 -1.52 -4.95
C ARG A 2 24.62 -2.35 -3.78
N TYR A 3 24.90 -3.66 -3.84
CA TYR A 3 24.62 -4.73 -2.87
C TYR A 3 23.23 -5.41 -2.95
N GLY A 4 23.26 -6.69 -3.36
CA GLY A 4 22.19 -7.68 -3.20
C GLY A 4 21.16 -7.76 -4.34
N PRO A 5 20.49 -8.92 -4.51
CA PRO A 5 19.24 -8.95 -5.26
C PRO A 5 18.31 -7.91 -4.62
N LYS A 6 17.77 -6.99 -5.43
CA LYS A 6 16.86 -5.96 -4.93
C LYS A 6 15.69 -6.66 -4.24
N MET A 7 15.50 -6.39 -2.95
CA MET A 7 14.37 -6.92 -2.20
C MET A 7 13.08 -6.57 -2.96
N PRO A 8 12.13 -7.52 -3.11
CA PRO A 8 10.90 -7.22 -3.82
C PRO A 8 10.19 -6.06 -3.12
N LEU A 9 9.82 -5.03 -3.87
CA LEU A 9 9.27 -3.79 -3.31
C LEU A 9 7.97 -4.00 -2.54
N ALA A 10 7.23 -5.08 -2.82
CA ALA A 10 6.07 -5.49 -2.01
C ALA A 10 6.46 -5.88 -0.57
N VAL A 11 7.64 -6.48 -0.39
CA VAL A 11 8.21 -6.81 0.94
C VAL A 11 8.58 -5.52 1.67
N ASP A 12 9.26 -4.59 1.01
CA ASP A 12 9.58 -3.26 1.56
C ASP A 12 8.31 -2.50 2.00
N CYS A 13 7.32 -2.40 1.11
CA CYS A 13 6.05 -1.72 1.42
C CYS A 13 5.34 -2.39 2.60
N THR A 14 5.31 -3.73 2.63
CA THR A 14 4.72 -4.47 3.76
C THR A 14 5.43 -4.12 5.06
N ALA A 15 6.77 -4.16 5.09
CA ALA A 15 7.55 -3.83 6.28
C ALA A 15 7.29 -2.40 6.78
N GLU A 16 7.21 -1.43 5.88
CA GLU A 16 6.95 -0.03 6.22
C GLU A 16 5.55 0.19 6.79
N LEU A 17 4.53 -0.43 6.20
CA LEU A 17 3.15 -0.36 6.67
C LEU A 17 2.99 -1.01 8.05
N ILE A 18 3.58 -2.20 8.25
CA ILE A 18 3.57 -2.88 9.56
C ILE A 18 4.33 -2.07 10.60
N ARG A 19 5.47 -1.48 10.25
CA ARG A 19 6.21 -0.58 11.15
C ARG A 19 5.35 0.61 11.59
N CYS A 20 4.57 1.19 10.67
CA CYS A 20 3.64 2.27 11.03
C CYS A 20 2.61 1.78 12.06
N LYS A 21 2.01 0.59 11.88
CA LYS A 21 1.06 0.03 12.84
C LYS A 21 1.69 -0.23 14.21
N VAL A 22 2.90 -0.76 14.26
CA VAL A 22 3.63 -1.00 15.52
C VAL A 22 3.92 0.32 16.25
N LEU A 23 4.39 1.35 15.53
CA LEU A 23 4.66 2.67 16.12
C LEU A 23 3.38 3.33 16.62
N ASP A 24 2.28 3.19 15.88
CA ASP A 24 0.96 3.69 16.25
C ASP A 24 0.46 3.04 17.55
N SER A 25 0.49 1.71 17.63
CA SER A 25 0.11 0.96 18.83
C SER A 25 1.01 1.22 20.03
N SER A 26 2.27 1.62 19.81
CA SER A 26 3.19 1.94 20.91
C SER A 26 2.82 3.22 21.67
N GLY A 27 1.98 4.09 21.09
CA GLY A 27 1.62 5.38 21.68
C GLY A 27 2.78 6.39 21.80
N ARG A 28 3.96 6.07 21.25
CA ARG A 28 5.18 6.90 21.38
C ARG A 28 5.21 8.11 20.46
N LEU A 29 4.48 8.05 19.34
CA LEU A 29 4.45 9.10 18.32
C LEU A 29 3.18 9.93 18.43
N LYS A 30 3.31 11.22 18.12
CA LYS A 30 2.17 12.14 18.01
C LYS A 30 1.41 11.91 16.71
N SER A 31 0.16 12.33 16.66
CA SER A 31 -0.72 12.16 15.49
C SER A 31 -0.12 12.66 14.18
N HIS A 32 0.61 13.78 14.20
CA HIS A 32 1.24 14.32 12.98
C HIS A 32 2.38 13.44 12.47
N GLU A 33 3.22 12.90 13.36
CA GLU A 33 4.32 11.98 13.01
C GLU A 33 3.76 10.67 12.44
N LEU A 34 2.65 10.19 13.00
CA LEU A 34 1.94 9.02 12.48
C LEU A 34 1.34 9.30 11.09
N ILE A 35 0.68 10.45 10.87
CA ILE A 35 0.13 10.82 9.56
C ILE A 35 1.25 10.85 8.51
N LEU A 36 2.41 11.44 8.83
CA LEU A 36 3.55 11.49 7.92
C LEU A 36 4.15 10.09 7.65
N SER A 37 4.25 9.26 8.70
CA SER A 37 4.78 7.89 8.58
C SER A 37 3.90 7.01 7.70
N TYR A 38 2.61 6.94 8.00
CA TYR A 38 1.64 6.23 7.16
C TYR A 38 1.58 6.82 5.76
N GLY A 39 1.59 8.15 5.67
CA GLY A 39 1.49 8.85 4.40
C GLY A 39 2.65 8.51 3.46
N LEU A 40 3.88 8.48 3.97
CA LEU A 40 5.04 8.08 3.19
C LEU A 40 4.92 6.63 2.68
N ALA A 41 4.50 5.71 3.54
CA ALA A 41 4.32 4.30 3.17
C ALA A 41 3.24 4.14 2.08
N LEU A 42 2.11 4.83 2.21
CA LEU A 42 1.01 4.80 1.24
C LEU A 42 1.39 5.44 -0.10
N VAL A 43 2.11 6.56 -0.08
CA VAL A 43 2.64 7.21 -1.30
C VAL A 43 3.58 6.26 -2.04
N ARG A 44 4.48 5.58 -1.33
CA ARG A 44 5.40 4.59 -1.91
C ARG A 44 4.66 3.43 -2.54
N PHE A 45 3.67 2.89 -1.84
CA PHE A 45 2.81 1.83 -2.38
C PHE A 45 2.09 2.25 -3.66
N VAL A 46 1.41 3.40 -3.68
CA VAL A 46 0.67 3.86 -4.87
C VAL A 46 1.61 4.06 -6.05
N ASN A 47 2.77 4.70 -5.82
CA ASN A 47 3.76 4.87 -6.88
C ASN A 47 4.26 3.52 -7.41
N LEU A 48 4.40 2.49 -6.56
CA LEU A 48 4.85 1.16 -6.95
C LEU A 48 3.86 0.48 -7.90
N ILE A 49 2.58 0.41 -7.52
CA ILE A 49 1.57 -0.32 -8.32
C ILE A 49 1.30 0.37 -9.66
N THR A 50 1.65 1.65 -9.80
CA THR A 50 1.48 2.41 -11.04
C THR A 50 2.76 2.57 -11.87
N GLU A 51 3.95 2.32 -11.30
CA GLU A 51 5.24 2.63 -11.93
C GLU A 51 5.40 2.00 -13.32
N ARG A 52 5.08 0.71 -13.47
CA ARG A 52 5.29 -0.01 -14.73
C ARG A 52 4.42 0.54 -15.87
N LYS A 53 3.15 0.81 -15.59
CA LYS A 53 2.20 1.30 -16.61
C LYS A 53 2.46 2.76 -16.96
N GLN A 54 2.82 3.59 -15.99
CA GLN A 54 3.14 5.01 -16.22
C GLN A 54 4.41 5.23 -17.04
N LYS A 55 5.36 4.29 -17.05
CA LYS A 55 6.56 4.37 -17.90
C LYS A 55 6.26 4.16 -19.39
N THR A 56 5.17 3.47 -19.71
CA THR A 56 4.81 3.13 -21.09
C THR A 56 3.79 4.11 -21.65
N VAL A 57 2.81 4.54 -20.84
CA VAL A 57 1.73 5.44 -21.26
C VAL A 57 1.35 6.38 -20.12
N SER A 58 1.05 7.63 -20.43
CA SER A 58 0.52 8.59 -19.46
C SER A 58 -0.96 8.29 -19.15
N ILE A 59 -1.20 7.42 -18.17
CA ILE A 59 -2.54 7.02 -17.71
C ILE A 59 -2.80 7.64 -16.33
N PRO A 60 -4.02 8.19 -16.07
CA PRO A 60 -4.37 8.71 -14.75
C PRO A 60 -4.27 7.65 -13.64
N LEU A 61 -3.69 8.01 -12.49
CA LEU A 61 -3.53 7.08 -11.35
C LEU A 61 -4.85 6.45 -10.89
N ARG A 62 -5.95 7.22 -10.92
CA ARG A 62 -7.29 6.73 -10.55
C ARG A 62 -7.76 5.60 -11.47
N GLN A 63 -7.41 5.65 -12.76
CA GLN A 63 -7.73 4.60 -13.71
C GLN A 63 -6.87 3.36 -13.42
N LEU A 64 -5.56 3.55 -13.21
CA LEU A 64 -4.66 2.45 -12.87
C LEU A 64 -5.06 1.71 -11.59
N ALA A 65 -5.55 2.45 -10.58
CA ALA A 65 -6.04 1.85 -9.34
C ALA A 65 -7.24 0.92 -9.58
N ARG A 66 -8.17 1.29 -10.46
CA ARG A 66 -9.30 0.42 -10.84
C ARG A 66 -8.83 -0.84 -11.55
N GLU A 67 -7.83 -0.72 -12.43
CA GLU A 67 -7.28 -1.86 -13.17
C GLU A 67 -6.53 -2.87 -12.28
N VAL A 68 -6.20 -2.51 -11.05
CA VAL A 68 -5.50 -3.39 -10.09
C VAL A 68 -6.31 -3.62 -8.81
N ASP A 69 -7.61 -3.32 -8.83
CA ASP A 69 -8.52 -3.51 -7.70
C ASP A 69 -8.10 -2.80 -6.40
N ILE A 70 -7.53 -1.60 -6.52
CA ILE A 70 -7.29 -0.70 -5.40
C ILE A 70 -8.38 0.38 -5.35
N PRO A 71 -9.00 0.62 -4.19
CA PRO A 71 -9.98 1.70 -4.06
C PRO A 71 -9.40 3.06 -4.43
N VAL A 72 -10.11 3.79 -5.29
CA VAL A 72 -9.66 5.09 -5.84
C VAL A 72 -9.32 6.10 -4.73
N TRP A 73 -10.02 6.05 -3.59
CA TRP A 73 -9.74 6.96 -2.48
C TRP A 73 -8.34 6.78 -1.87
N VAL A 74 -7.69 5.62 -2.04
CA VAL A 74 -6.28 5.41 -1.62
C VAL A 74 -5.33 6.23 -2.51
N VAL A 75 -5.64 6.36 -3.80
CA VAL A 75 -4.93 7.27 -4.70
C VAL A 75 -5.18 8.73 -4.32
N ASP A 76 -6.40 9.05 -3.90
CA ASP A 76 -6.75 10.41 -3.46
C ASP A 76 -6.00 10.77 -2.17
N LEU A 77 -5.84 9.82 -1.26
CA LEU A 77 -5.02 9.97 -0.07
C LEU A 77 -3.55 10.27 -0.42
N ARG A 78 -2.98 9.55 -1.40
CA ARG A 78 -1.66 9.85 -1.94
C ARG A 78 -1.60 11.26 -2.55
N HIS A 79 -2.63 11.68 -3.28
CA HIS A 79 -2.70 13.01 -3.87
C HIS A 79 -2.67 14.10 -2.78
N GLU A 80 -3.55 14.00 -1.77
CA GLU A 80 -3.60 14.91 -0.63
C GLU A 80 -2.23 15.06 0.05
N LEU A 81 -1.60 13.93 0.40
CA LEU A 81 -0.30 13.89 1.07
C LEU A 81 0.80 14.57 0.25
N THR A 82 0.87 14.29 -1.06
CA THR A 82 1.90 14.90 -1.93
C THR A 82 1.70 16.39 -2.18
N HIS A 83 0.47 16.89 -2.03
CA HIS A 83 0.15 18.31 -2.14
C HIS A 83 0.12 19.02 -0.77
N GLY A 84 0.62 18.37 0.28
CA GLY A 84 0.73 18.96 1.63
C GLY A 84 -0.60 19.09 2.38
N LYS A 85 -1.69 18.49 1.89
CA LYS A 85 -2.96 18.42 2.61
C LYS A 85 -2.93 17.20 3.52
N LEU A 86 -2.73 17.43 4.82
CA LEU A 86 -2.64 16.33 5.79
C LEU A 86 -4.02 15.71 6.02
N PRO A 87 -4.22 14.43 5.67
CA PRO A 87 -5.46 13.72 5.91
C PRO A 87 -5.64 13.42 7.41
N ARG A 88 -6.86 13.01 7.78
CA ARG A 88 -7.12 12.52 9.14
C ARG A 88 -6.34 11.23 9.38
N LEU A 89 -5.73 11.09 10.57
CA LEU A 89 -4.99 9.87 10.95
C LEU A 89 -5.83 8.59 10.80
N ALA A 90 -7.12 8.64 11.13
CA ALA A 90 -8.03 7.50 10.93
C ALA A 90 -8.11 7.04 9.46
N LEU A 91 -8.04 7.97 8.51
CA LEU A 91 -8.04 7.66 7.08
C LEU A 91 -6.71 7.02 6.66
N CYS A 92 -5.59 7.48 7.20
CA CYS A 92 -4.28 6.84 7.00
C CYS A 92 -4.25 5.39 7.51
N ARG A 93 -4.80 5.14 8.72
CA ARG A 93 -4.92 3.79 9.29
C ARG A 93 -5.75 2.88 8.39
N LYS A 94 -6.94 3.35 7.98
CA LYS A 94 -7.80 2.62 7.04
C LYS A 94 -7.10 2.35 5.70
N GLY A 95 -6.35 3.34 5.18
CA GLY A 95 -5.55 3.20 3.98
C GLY A 95 -4.50 2.09 4.11
N CYS A 96 -3.81 2.06 5.25
CA CYS A 96 -2.84 1.02 5.57
C CYS A 96 -3.48 -0.38 5.56
N ASP A 97 -4.64 -0.54 6.21
CA ASP A 97 -5.35 -1.82 6.26
C ASP A 97 -5.75 -2.32 4.88
N VAL A 98 -6.32 -1.45 4.04
CA VAL A 98 -6.69 -1.78 2.66
C VAL A 98 -5.47 -2.21 1.83
N VAL A 99 -4.37 -1.47 1.94
CA VAL A 99 -3.15 -1.77 1.20
C VAL A 99 -2.50 -3.08 1.67
N LEU A 100 -2.50 -3.35 2.98
CA LEU A 100 -2.00 -4.61 3.52
C LEU A 100 -2.84 -5.81 3.06
N ASP A 101 -4.17 -5.70 3.05
CA ASP A 101 -5.03 -6.76 2.52
C ASP A 101 -4.80 -7.00 1.03
N TRP A 102 -4.63 -5.92 0.25
CA TRP A 102 -4.29 -6.04 -1.17
C TRP A 102 -2.94 -6.72 -1.38
N LEU A 103 -1.89 -6.32 -0.63
CA LEU A 103 -0.56 -6.96 -0.70
C LEU A 103 -0.64 -8.44 -0.33
N ARG A 104 -1.45 -8.79 0.67
CA ARG A 104 -1.72 -10.18 1.05
C ARG A 104 -2.31 -10.97 -0.13
N LYS A 105 -3.36 -10.45 -0.76
CA LYS A 105 -4.09 -11.10 -1.87
C LYS A 105 -3.32 -11.16 -3.18
N MET A 106 -2.54 -10.13 -3.51
CA MET A 106 -1.95 -9.96 -4.85
C MET A 106 -0.47 -10.35 -4.92
N TYR A 107 0.24 -10.31 -3.80
CA TYR A 107 1.66 -10.65 -3.71
C TYR A 107 1.89 -11.88 -2.84
N TRP A 108 1.55 -11.83 -1.55
CA TRP A 108 1.93 -12.88 -0.60
C TRP A 108 1.23 -14.22 -0.83
N SER A 109 -0.06 -14.22 -1.17
CA SER A 109 -0.82 -15.42 -1.54
C SER A 109 -0.11 -16.22 -2.64
N ARG A 110 0.47 -15.56 -3.65
CA ARG A 110 1.18 -16.20 -4.76
C ARG A 110 2.53 -16.77 -4.35
N GLN A 111 3.16 -16.19 -3.33
CA GLN A 111 4.43 -16.70 -2.78
C GLN A 111 4.21 -17.88 -1.83
N LEU A 112 3.08 -17.87 -1.12
CA LEU A 112 2.65 -18.95 -0.23
C LEU A 112 1.90 -20.05 -0.98
N GLY A 113 1.38 -19.74 -2.17
CA GLY A 113 0.60 -20.58 -3.09
C GLY A 113 1.38 -21.66 -3.83
N ASN A 114 2.50 -22.11 -3.27
CA ASN A 114 2.90 -23.52 -3.42
C ASN A 114 2.32 -24.39 -2.28
N ASN A 115 1.52 -23.82 -1.35
CA ASN A 115 0.90 -24.50 -0.20
C ASN A 115 -0.46 -23.91 0.28
N LEU A 116 -1.06 -22.91 -0.38
CA LEU A 116 -2.37 -22.35 0.01
C LEU A 116 -3.23 -22.02 -1.23
N CYS A 117 -3.48 -23.02 -2.05
CA CYS A 117 -4.55 -22.96 -3.05
C CYS A 117 -5.90 -23.26 -2.37
N GLU A 118 -6.84 -22.35 -2.59
CA GLU A 118 -8.29 -22.56 -2.69
C GLU A 118 -9.05 -22.89 -1.39
N GLU A 119 -9.72 -21.86 -0.88
CA GLU A 119 -11.11 -22.01 -0.46
C GLU A 119 -11.88 -20.97 -1.29
N ASP A 120 -12.26 -21.35 -2.51
CA ASP A 120 -13.36 -20.70 -3.22
C ASP A 120 -14.65 -21.21 -2.54
N GLU A 121 -15.28 -20.36 -1.72
CA GLU A 121 -16.66 -20.57 -1.29
C GLU A 121 -17.58 -20.25 -2.49
N ASP A 122 -17.80 -21.25 -3.34
CA ASP A 122 -19.02 -21.33 -4.13
C ASP A 122 -20.12 -21.88 -3.20
N GLU A 123 -20.99 -21.00 -2.67
CA GLU A 123 -22.28 -21.42 -2.08
C GLU A 123 -23.41 -21.14 -3.07
N ASP A 124 -24.14 -22.22 -3.39
CA ASP A 124 -25.37 -22.31 -4.20
C ASP A 124 -26.54 -21.43 -3.69
#